data_AF-A0A2G6VNR5-F1
#
_entry.id   AF-A0A2G6VNR5-F1
#
_cell.length_a   1.000
_cell.length_b   1.000
_cell.length_c   1.000
_cell.angle_alpha   90.00
_cell.angle_beta   90.00
_cell.angle_gamma   90.00
#
_symmetry.space_group_name_H-M   'P 1'
#
loop_
_entity.id
_entity.type
_entity.pdbx_description
1 polymer ?
#
loop_
_entity_poly.entity_id
_entity_poly.type
_entity_poly.pdbx_seq_one_letter_code
_entity_poly.pdbx_strand_id
1 'polypeptide(L)'
;MHKLFLTYALFSIITICTAQNKVKKINVKDYGITAGTKENLTSKVNKLIEGLGSEAVEIIFPKGRYDFYPDSNYYKTYYESNTYDAAVRKLAILIKDKKNITINAQQSDFVYHEHMQPFTLDNAENITIKNVNIDWDVPLTSEAEVIEADENHIVMKIDITQSPYKIHEKGLTFVGENANENWALSGGSWLIEFDKNHIIPANTGDNGCVKGDLKNVKYSEIKPGLVLMQGKFAKTPAVGNFLILRHGTRDHAGIFLFHSKNTKLENINVYHTSGLGILSQYCENIEMRNVNMIPNPHKNRYLSGHDDGLHFMGCKGEIVIDNCDAQGLMDDPINIHGTYVPVIQKVDDYAVKCKFGQDMSHGLLWAIKGDKVGFIQKKEMGTLAYGTVSSFEPLDVDHFIIRFKEKIPTDLDTGFVLENLSWTPNATITNCFVGSNRARGYLISTPGKVTIENNIFETSGSAILIAGDANYWYESGAVKDITIKNNEFRYPCNSSYYQFCEAIISIYPEIPEPNASQPFHKNIKIENNSFNPSDYPILYAVSVDGLTFKNNTIKRSFAFTPWYPEKYNFRIEACKNVEISGNKIGKEVLGKNILLKGMKREELNLKNSELSVEIAKPI
;
A
#
# COMPACT_ATOMS: atom_id res chain seq x y z
N MET A 1 -10.66 68.73 45.28
CA MET A 1 -9.43 67.92 45.22
C MET A 1 -9.66 66.76 44.26
N HIS A 2 -8.75 66.62 43.30
CA HIS A 2 -8.45 65.44 42.48
C HIS A 2 -9.43 64.95 41.40
N LYS A 3 -8.87 64.97 40.18
CA LYS A 3 -9.33 64.49 38.87
C LYS A 3 -9.38 62.96 38.81
N LEU A 4 -10.21 62.40 37.93
CA LEU A 4 -9.86 61.30 36.99
C LEU A 4 -11.04 61.09 36.01
N PHE A 5 -11.03 61.77 34.86
CA PHE A 5 -10.58 61.32 33.53
C PHE A 5 -11.34 60.13 32.91
N LEU A 6 -12.13 60.51 31.91
CA LEU A 6 -12.71 59.75 30.80
C LEU A 6 -11.77 58.69 30.23
N THR A 7 -12.31 57.49 29.98
CA THR A 7 -11.86 56.59 28.91
C THR A 7 -13.06 55.72 28.49
N TYR A 8 -13.85 56.21 27.54
CA TYR A 8 -14.81 55.38 26.81
C TYR A 8 -14.05 54.71 25.67
N ALA A 9 -13.74 53.42 25.83
CA ALA A 9 -13.14 52.59 24.80
C ALA A 9 -14.19 52.26 23.72
N LEU A 10 -13.85 52.58 22.48
CA LEU A 10 -14.49 52.07 21.26
C LEU A 10 -14.52 50.54 21.31
N PHE A 11 -15.70 49.95 21.49
CA PHE A 11 -15.95 48.57 21.10
C PHE A 11 -16.32 48.57 19.61
N SER A 12 -15.31 48.49 18.75
CA SER A 12 -15.49 48.14 17.35
C SER A 12 -15.96 46.69 17.27
N ILE A 13 -17.26 46.49 17.07
CA ILE A 13 -17.85 45.21 16.70
C ILE A 13 -17.27 44.83 15.34
N ILE A 14 -16.24 43.98 15.34
CA ILE A 14 -15.86 43.22 14.14
C ILE A 14 -16.89 42.10 14.04
N THR A 15 -18.01 42.39 13.40
CA THR A 15 -18.90 41.39 12.84
C THR A 15 -18.11 40.68 11.73
N ILE A 16 -17.41 39.61 12.09
CA ILE A 16 -17.01 38.60 11.11
C ILE A 16 -18.32 38.00 10.61
N CYS A 17 -18.82 38.53 9.50
CA CYS A 17 -19.78 37.82 8.67
C CYS A 17 -19.10 36.53 8.23
N THR A 18 -19.33 35.45 8.96
CA THR A 18 -19.23 34.12 8.41
C THR A 18 -20.34 34.01 7.36
N ALA A 19 -20.03 34.42 6.13
CA ALA A 19 -20.81 33.98 5.00
C ALA A 19 -20.73 32.44 5.03
N GLN A 20 -21.79 31.80 5.53
CA GLN A 20 -22.01 30.38 5.28
C GLN A 20 -22.01 30.24 3.76
N ASN A 21 -20.90 29.77 3.19
CA ASN A 21 -20.84 29.42 1.78
C ASN A 21 -21.93 28.37 1.57
N LYS A 22 -23.05 28.81 0.97
CA LYS A 22 -24.20 27.96 0.69
C LYS A 22 -23.73 26.89 -0.29
N VAL A 23 -23.60 25.65 0.18
CA VAL A 23 -23.24 24.51 -0.68
C VAL A 23 -24.36 24.29 -1.69
N LYS A 24 -24.04 24.41 -2.97
CA LYS A 24 -24.96 24.16 -4.08
C LYS A 24 -25.15 22.64 -4.21
N LYS A 25 -26.38 22.17 -4.10
CA LYS A 25 -26.71 20.75 -4.29
C LYS A 25 -27.13 20.50 -5.72
N ILE A 26 -26.51 19.50 -6.36
CA ILE A 26 -26.81 19.07 -7.71
C ILE A 26 -27.25 17.61 -7.65
N ASN A 27 -28.49 17.31 -8.03
CA ASN A 27 -28.91 15.94 -8.25
C ASN A 27 -28.57 15.55 -9.69
N VAL A 28 -27.77 14.50 -9.88
CA VAL A 28 -27.33 14.07 -11.22
C VAL A 28 -28.49 13.67 -12.13
N LYS A 29 -29.64 13.27 -11.55
CA LYS A 29 -30.85 12.95 -12.31
C LYS A 29 -31.35 14.14 -13.14
N ASP A 30 -31.21 15.36 -12.62
CA ASP A 30 -31.62 16.59 -13.31
C ASP A 30 -30.75 16.88 -14.55
N TYR A 31 -29.63 16.16 -14.68
CA TYR A 31 -28.68 16.21 -15.79
C TYR A 31 -28.73 14.96 -16.67
N GLY A 32 -29.78 14.14 -16.57
CA GLY A 32 -29.97 12.95 -17.40
C GLY A 32 -29.05 11.77 -17.05
N ILE A 33 -28.47 11.78 -15.85
CA ILE A 33 -27.69 10.67 -15.27
C ILE A 33 -28.64 9.89 -14.36
N THR A 34 -29.10 8.73 -14.82
CA THR A 34 -30.10 7.92 -14.11
C THR A 34 -29.53 6.55 -13.79
N ALA A 35 -29.78 6.06 -12.58
CA ALA A 35 -29.35 4.73 -12.16
C ALA A 35 -30.11 3.60 -12.90
N GLY A 36 -29.46 2.44 -13.03
CA GLY A 36 -30.07 1.20 -13.49
C GLY A 36 -30.33 1.11 -15.00
N THR A 37 -29.76 2.03 -15.80
CA THR A 37 -29.97 2.08 -17.25
C THR A 37 -28.94 1.27 -18.03
N LYS A 38 -27.79 0.94 -17.43
CA LYS A 38 -26.59 0.39 -18.09
C LYS A 38 -26.03 1.25 -19.22
N GLU A 39 -26.46 2.51 -19.33
CA GLU A 39 -25.88 3.46 -20.27
C GLU A 39 -24.46 3.83 -19.84
N ASN A 40 -23.59 4.16 -20.80
CA ASN A 40 -22.29 4.74 -20.48
C ASN A 40 -22.44 6.17 -19.92
N LEU A 41 -22.10 6.34 -18.64
CA LEU A 41 -22.23 7.63 -17.95
C LEU A 41 -20.95 8.48 -17.94
N THR A 42 -19.82 7.95 -18.40
CA THR A 42 -18.51 8.63 -18.37
C THR A 42 -18.58 10.04 -18.93
N SER A 43 -19.12 10.20 -20.15
CA SER A 43 -19.25 11.51 -20.79
C SER A 43 -20.19 12.48 -20.06
N LYS A 44 -21.33 11.98 -19.54
CA LYS A 44 -22.34 12.81 -18.88
C LYS A 44 -21.82 13.35 -17.54
N VAL A 45 -21.18 12.50 -16.75
CA VAL A 45 -20.64 12.86 -15.44
C VAL A 45 -19.50 13.86 -15.56
N ASN A 46 -18.54 13.62 -16.47
CA ASN A 46 -17.40 14.52 -16.62
C ASN A 46 -17.80 15.90 -17.16
N LYS A 47 -18.73 15.99 -18.12
CA LYS A 47 -19.27 17.29 -18.59
C LYS A 47 -19.95 18.08 -17.49
N LEU A 48 -20.66 17.39 -16.58
CA LEU A 48 -21.25 18.04 -15.40
C LEU A 48 -20.15 18.65 -14.52
N ILE A 49 -19.08 17.91 -14.23
CA ILE A 49 -17.95 18.36 -13.40
C ILE A 49 -17.19 19.52 -14.06
N GLU A 50 -16.91 19.42 -15.37
CA GLU A 50 -16.24 20.45 -16.16
C GLU A 50 -16.99 21.78 -16.09
N GLY A 51 -18.33 21.74 -16.15
CA GLY A 51 -19.21 22.91 -16.10
C GLY A 51 -19.32 23.59 -14.72
N LEU A 52 -18.72 23.04 -13.66
CA LEU A 52 -18.75 23.65 -12.33
C LEU A 52 -17.77 24.82 -12.21
N GLY A 53 -18.18 25.87 -11.49
CA GLY A 53 -17.30 26.96 -11.11
C GLY A 53 -16.47 26.64 -9.86
N SER A 54 -16.08 27.68 -9.12
CA SER A 54 -15.31 27.55 -7.87
C SER A 54 -16.16 27.49 -6.61
N GLU A 55 -17.49 27.62 -6.74
CA GLU A 55 -18.42 27.52 -5.63
C GLU A 55 -18.39 26.14 -4.98
N ALA A 56 -18.79 26.05 -3.70
CA ALA A 56 -18.91 24.76 -3.03
C ALA A 56 -20.12 23.99 -3.59
N VAL A 57 -19.89 22.75 -4.04
CA VAL A 57 -20.91 21.92 -4.70
C VAL A 57 -20.96 20.53 -4.05
N GLU A 58 -22.17 20.03 -3.79
CA GLU A 58 -22.44 18.62 -3.51
C GLU A 58 -23.17 17.99 -4.70
N ILE A 59 -22.49 17.10 -5.42
CA ILE A 59 -23.04 16.28 -6.50
C ILE A 59 -23.61 15.00 -5.87
N ILE A 60 -24.92 14.81 -6.02
CA ILE A 60 -25.67 13.73 -5.37
C ILE A 60 -26.08 12.73 -6.44
N PHE A 61 -25.58 11.50 -6.32
CA PHE A 61 -26.10 10.35 -7.07
C PHE A 61 -27.15 9.66 -6.19
N PRO A 62 -28.44 9.67 -6.58
CA PRO A 62 -29.44 8.85 -5.90
C PRO A 62 -29.03 7.38 -5.84
N LYS A 63 -29.26 6.69 -4.71
CA LYS A 63 -28.90 5.26 -4.55
C LYS A 63 -29.32 4.43 -5.77
N GLY A 64 -28.36 3.74 -6.38
CA GLY A 64 -28.61 2.81 -7.47
C GLY A 64 -27.33 2.32 -8.12
N ARG A 65 -27.45 1.65 -9.27
CA ARG A 65 -26.32 1.20 -10.07
C ARG A 65 -26.01 2.21 -11.18
N TYR A 66 -24.75 2.58 -11.35
CA TYR A 66 -24.28 3.49 -12.40
C TYR A 66 -23.12 2.83 -13.15
N ASP A 67 -23.24 2.71 -14.47
CA ASP A 67 -22.29 1.98 -15.30
C ASP A 67 -21.38 2.96 -16.07
N PHE A 68 -20.07 2.67 -16.04
CA PHE A 68 -19.04 3.48 -16.68
C PHE A 68 -18.28 2.62 -17.69
N TYR A 69 -18.32 3.04 -18.95
CA TYR A 69 -17.56 2.42 -20.03
C TYR A 69 -16.53 3.41 -20.57
N PRO A 70 -15.46 2.92 -21.22
CA PRO A 70 -14.50 3.78 -21.88
C PRO A 70 -15.13 4.80 -22.83
N ASP A 71 -14.62 6.02 -22.76
CA ASP A 71 -14.94 7.12 -23.68
C ASP A 71 -13.63 7.80 -24.05
N SER A 72 -13.30 7.83 -25.34
CA SER A 72 -12.03 8.36 -25.83
C SER A 72 -11.80 9.84 -25.52
N ASN A 73 -12.86 10.61 -25.19
CA ASN A 73 -12.71 12.00 -24.74
C ASN A 73 -12.02 12.10 -23.36
N TYR A 74 -12.04 11.02 -22.59
CA TYR A 74 -11.52 10.93 -21.21
C TYR A 74 -10.34 9.98 -21.09
N TYR A 75 -9.55 9.90 -22.17
CA TYR A 75 -8.29 9.20 -22.22
C TYR A 75 -7.14 10.18 -21.94
N LYS A 76 -6.25 9.84 -21.00
CA LYS A 76 -5.11 10.69 -20.63
C LYS A 76 -3.87 9.85 -20.35
N THR A 77 -2.71 10.41 -20.61
CA THR A 77 -1.44 9.83 -20.16
C THR A 77 -1.17 10.31 -18.74
N TYR A 78 -0.99 9.37 -17.82
CA TYR A 78 -0.51 9.61 -16.46
C TYR A 78 0.66 8.66 -16.19
N TYR A 79 1.67 9.18 -15.49
CA TYR A 79 2.69 8.37 -14.86
C TYR A 79 2.27 8.13 -13.42
N GLU A 80 1.83 6.91 -13.14
CA GLU A 80 1.35 6.49 -11.82
C GLU A 80 2.42 5.61 -11.18
N SER A 81 2.97 6.07 -10.06
CA SER A 81 4.03 5.35 -9.37
C SER A 81 3.62 3.94 -9.01
N ASN A 82 4.60 3.05 -9.06
CA ASN A 82 4.47 1.65 -8.70
C ASN A 82 3.45 0.92 -9.59
N THR A 83 3.06 1.45 -10.75
CA THR A 83 2.22 0.72 -11.73
C THR A 83 3.01 0.43 -13.00
N TYR A 84 2.53 -0.49 -13.84
CA TYR A 84 3.09 -0.66 -15.18
C TYR A 84 2.67 0.51 -16.08
N ASP A 85 3.61 0.91 -16.94
CA ASP A 85 3.37 1.94 -17.95
C ASP A 85 2.23 1.51 -18.88
N ALA A 86 1.16 2.28 -18.87
CA ALA A 86 0.20 2.27 -19.97
C ALA A 86 0.32 3.59 -20.72
N ALA A 87 0.34 3.50 -22.05
CA ALA A 87 0.38 4.68 -22.91
C ALA A 87 -0.79 5.66 -22.62
N VAL A 88 -1.94 5.12 -22.21
CA VAL A 88 -3.18 5.85 -21.94
C VAL A 88 -3.94 5.19 -20.80
N ARG A 89 -4.42 6.02 -19.86
CA ARG A 89 -5.41 5.67 -18.84
C ARG A 89 -6.81 6.05 -19.30
N LYS A 90 -7.78 5.15 -19.10
CA LYS A 90 -9.21 5.37 -19.38
C LYS A 90 -9.88 5.86 -18.10
N LEU A 91 -10.39 7.08 -18.07
CA LEU A 91 -10.86 7.72 -16.82
C LEU A 91 -12.38 7.77 -16.78
N ALA A 92 -12.99 7.26 -15.70
CA ALA A 92 -14.44 7.28 -15.56
C ALA A 92 -14.94 8.60 -14.99
N ILE A 93 -14.31 9.08 -13.91
CA ILE A 93 -14.64 10.35 -13.26
C ILE A 93 -13.35 11.14 -13.03
N LEU A 94 -13.18 12.23 -13.77
CA LEU A 94 -12.03 13.14 -13.68
C LEU A 94 -12.44 14.46 -13.02
N ILE A 95 -11.82 14.77 -11.89
CA ILE A 95 -11.90 16.06 -11.21
C ILE A 95 -10.54 16.75 -11.39
N LYS A 96 -10.43 17.58 -12.43
CA LYS A 96 -9.20 18.28 -12.79
C LYS A 96 -9.30 19.78 -12.59
N ASP A 97 -8.33 20.39 -11.92
CA ASP A 97 -8.25 21.84 -11.69
C ASP A 97 -9.53 22.41 -11.04
N LYS A 98 -10.15 21.65 -10.12
CA LYS A 98 -11.38 22.01 -9.42
C LYS A 98 -11.18 22.07 -7.91
N LYS A 99 -12.11 22.72 -7.21
CA LYS A 99 -12.11 22.77 -5.75
C LYS A 99 -13.50 22.76 -5.15
N ASN A 100 -13.59 22.41 -3.86
CA ASN A 100 -14.81 22.46 -3.05
C ASN A 100 -15.96 21.56 -3.57
N ILE A 101 -15.62 20.36 -4.04
CA ILE A 101 -16.61 19.40 -4.58
C ILE A 101 -16.78 18.24 -3.60
N THR A 102 -18.04 17.90 -3.30
CA THR A 102 -18.42 16.64 -2.67
C THR A 102 -19.15 15.77 -3.68
N ILE A 103 -18.64 14.57 -3.96
CA ILE A 103 -19.40 13.50 -4.62
C ILE A 103 -20.03 12.65 -3.52
N ASN A 104 -21.36 12.68 -3.42
CA ASN A 104 -22.14 11.89 -2.47
C ASN A 104 -22.97 10.86 -3.25
N ALA A 105 -22.49 9.62 -3.27
CA ALA A 105 -23.12 8.59 -4.08
C ALA A 105 -24.23 7.81 -3.35
N GLN A 106 -24.58 8.16 -2.11
CA GLN A 106 -25.68 7.54 -1.36
C GLN A 106 -25.63 6.00 -1.32
N GLN A 107 -24.44 5.44 -1.12
CA GLN A 107 -24.11 4.02 -1.13
C GLN A 107 -24.33 3.36 -2.50
N SER A 108 -24.33 4.10 -3.61
CA SER A 108 -24.53 3.56 -4.97
C SER A 108 -23.41 2.63 -5.41
N ASP A 109 -23.76 1.72 -6.31
CA ASP A 109 -22.84 0.80 -6.96
C ASP A 109 -22.37 1.42 -8.27
N PHE A 110 -21.11 1.83 -8.32
CA PHE A 110 -20.46 2.29 -9.54
C PHE A 110 -19.76 1.08 -10.15
N VAL A 111 -20.28 0.63 -11.29
CA VAL A 111 -19.81 -0.56 -11.98
C VAL A 111 -19.02 -0.13 -13.21
N TYR A 112 -17.79 -0.64 -13.30
CA TYR A 112 -16.84 -0.29 -14.34
C TYR A 112 -16.67 -1.44 -15.31
N HIS A 113 -16.32 -1.07 -16.55
CA HIS A 113 -16.24 -1.95 -17.69
C HIS A 113 -14.86 -1.79 -18.35
N GLU A 114 -14.23 -2.92 -18.71
CA GLU A 114 -12.81 -3.02 -19.10
C GLU A 114 -11.81 -2.52 -18.03
N HIS A 115 -10.53 -2.44 -18.39
CA HIS A 115 -9.49 -1.77 -17.61
C HIS A 115 -9.73 -0.27 -17.64
N MET A 116 -10.22 0.28 -16.53
CA MET A 116 -10.66 1.66 -16.42
C MET A 116 -10.41 2.18 -15.00
N GLN A 117 -9.99 3.43 -14.87
CA GLN A 117 -9.75 4.08 -13.58
C GLN A 117 -11.03 4.76 -13.05
N PRO A 118 -11.62 4.28 -11.94
CA PRO A 118 -12.85 4.82 -11.34
C PRO A 118 -12.85 6.33 -11.07
N PHE A 119 -11.86 6.82 -10.35
CA PHE A 119 -11.75 8.23 -9.98
C PHE A 119 -10.33 8.75 -10.21
N THR A 120 -10.23 9.97 -10.71
CA THR A 120 -8.97 10.70 -10.84
C THR A 120 -9.14 12.13 -10.38
N LEU A 121 -8.35 12.53 -9.38
CA LEU A 121 -8.23 13.90 -8.89
C LEU A 121 -6.88 14.43 -9.34
N ASP A 122 -6.88 15.44 -10.20
CA ASP A 122 -5.67 16.03 -10.80
C ASP A 122 -5.64 17.53 -10.49
N ASN A 123 -4.70 17.96 -9.64
CA ASN A 123 -4.61 19.35 -9.18
C ASN A 123 -5.93 19.86 -8.54
N ALA A 124 -6.62 18.98 -7.80
CA ALA A 124 -7.87 19.30 -7.12
C ALA A 124 -7.67 19.66 -5.63
N GLU A 125 -8.50 20.55 -5.10
CA GLU A 125 -8.41 21.01 -3.70
C GLU A 125 -9.74 20.92 -2.94
N ASN A 126 -9.72 20.46 -1.69
CA ASN A 126 -10.91 20.37 -0.84
C ASN A 126 -12.02 19.51 -1.51
N ILE A 127 -11.69 18.26 -1.78
CA ILE A 127 -12.58 17.29 -2.42
C ILE A 127 -13.01 16.24 -1.42
N THR A 128 -14.29 15.86 -1.46
CA THR A 128 -14.83 14.73 -0.68
C THR A 128 -15.51 13.74 -1.62
N ILE A 129 -15.14 12.46 -1.54
CA ILE A 129 -15.87 11.37 -2.20
C ILE A 129 -16.44 10.50 -1.08
N LYS A 130 -17.75 10.24 -1.12
CA LYS A 130 -18.39 9.45 -0.07
C LYS A 130 -19.53 8.58 -0.53
N ASN A 131 -19.73 7.51 0.24
CA ASN A 131 -20.85 6.58 0.11
C ASN A 131 -20.90 5.93 -1.28
N VAL A 132 -19.82 5.31 -1.74
CA VAL A 132 -19.74 4.66 -3.06
C VAL A 132 -19.15 3.25 -2.94
N ASN A 133 -19.73 2.32 -3.70
CA ASN A 133 -19.16 1.01 -3.94
C ASN A 133 -18.55 0.99 -5.35
N ILE A 134 -17.33 0.50 -5.49
CA ILE A 134 -16.59 0.41 -6.75
C ILE A 134 -16.39 -1.06 -7.08
N ASP A 135 -16.86 -1.49 -8.26
CA ASP A 135 -16.76 -2.89 -8.68
C ASP A 135 -16.79 -3.10 -10.20
N TRP A 136 -16.51 -4.33 -10.63
CA TRP A 136 -16.66 -4.83 -11.99
C TRP A 136 -17.59 -6.04 -11.99
N ASP A 137 -18.37 -6.23 -13.05
CA ASP A 137 -19.13 -7.48 -13.22
C ASP A 137 -18.22 -8.63 -13.65
N VAL A 138 -17.32 -8.37 -14.61
CA VAL A 138 -16.24 -9.27 -15.01
C VAL A 138 -14.94 -8.77 -14.37
N PRO A 139 -14.41 -9.44 -13.32
CA PRO A 139 -13.14 -9.08 -12.70
C PRO A 139 -11.98 -9.12 -13.69
N LEU A 140 -10.97 -8.31 -13.38
CA LEU A 140 -9.69 -8.24 -14.10
C LEU A 140 -8.67 -9.27 -13.55
N THR A 141 -9.13 -10.15 -12.66
CA THR A 141 -8.38 -11.31 -12.16
C THR A 141 -9.38 -12.38 -11.76
N SER A 142 -9.09 -13.63 -12.10
CA SER A 142 -10.01 -14.75 -11.94
C SER A 142 -9.66 -15.56 -10.72
N GLU A 143 -10.66 -16.30 -10.26
CA GLU A 143 -10.55 -17.19 -9.12
C GLU A 143 -11.26 -18.51 -9.43
N ALA A 144 -10.83 -19.58 -8.75
CA ALA A 144 -11.43 -20.89 -8.92
C ALA A 144 -11.46 -21.68 -7.61
N GLU A 145 -12.52 -22.43 -7.40
CA GLU A 145 -12.64 -23.39 -6.30
C GLU A 145 -11.91 -24.69 -6.66
N VAL A 146 -11.10 -25.23 -5.76
CA VAL A 146 -10.44 -26.52 -5.94
C VAL A 146 -11.43 -27.64 -5.62
N ILE A 147 -11.76 -28.48 -6.60
CA ILE A 147 -12.73 -29.58 -6.46
C ILE A 147 -12.04 -30.91 -6.18
N GLU A 148 -10.93 -31.16 -6.86
CA GLU A 148 -10.09 -32.34 -6.68
C GLU A 148 -8.63 -31.92 -6.83
N ALA A 149 -7.74 -32.56 -6.07
CA ALA A 149 -6.31 -32.33 -6.19
C ALA A 149 -5.52 -33.55 -5.69
N ASP A 150 -4.64 -34.08 -6.53
CA ASP A 150 -3.68 -35.13 -6.18
C ASP A 150 -2.36 -34.96 -6.95
N GLU A 151 -1.48 -35.96 -6.89
CA GLU A 151 -0.16 -35.91 -7.52
C GLU A 151 -0.19 -35.90 -9.06
N ASN A 152 -1.33 -36.21 -9.69
CA ASN A 152 -1.48 -36.33 -11.15
C ASN A 152 -2.50 -35.34 -11.74
N HIS A 153 -3.45 -34.85 -10.95
CA HIS A 153 -4.43 -33.88 -11.44
C HIS A 153 -4.91 -32.86 -10.41
N ILE A 154 -5.39 -31.72 -10.92
CA ILE A 154 -6.16 -30.74 -10.17
C ILE A 154 -7.41 -30.41 -10.99
N VAL A 155 -8.59 -30.47 -10.37
CA VAL A 155 -9.85 -30.01 -10.95
C VAL A 155 -10.25 -28.71 -10.28
N MET A 156 -10.46 -27.67 -11.09
CA MET A 156 -10.91 -26.36 -10.64
C MET A 156 -12.29 -26.05 -11.18
N LYS A 157 -13.12 -25.41 -10.35
CA LYS A 157 -14.42 -24.86 -10.74
C LYS A 157 -14.33 -23.35 -10.83
N ILE A 158 -14.54 -22.83 -12.04
CA ILE A 158 -14.53 -21.41 -12.38
C ILE A 158 -15.97 -20.95 -12.58
N ASP A 159 -16.36 -19.85 -11.93
CA ASP A 159 -17.64 -19.19 -12.20
C ASP A 159 -17.56 -18.48 -13.55
N ILE A 160 -18.14 -19.10 -14.59
CA ILE A 160 -18.12 -18.58 -15.97
C ILE A 160 -18.85 -17.24 -16.14
N THR A 161 -19.69 -16.83 -15.18
CA THR A 161 -20.39 -15.55 -15.24
C THR A 161 -19.50 -14.38 -14.80
N GLN A 162 -18.53 -14.67 -13.94
CA GLN A 162 -17.55 -13.69 -13.47
C GLN A 162 -16.24 -13.81 -14.24
N SER A 163 -15.81 -15.03 -14.58
CA SER A 163 -14.54 -15.33 -15.24
C SER A 163 -14.79 -16.18 -16.50
N PRO A 164 -15.29 -15.58 -17.60
CA PRO A 164 -15.45 -16.29 -18.87
C PRO A 164 -14.07 -16.70 -19.39
N TYR A 165 -13.95 -17.88 -19.99
CA TYR A 165 -12.66 -18.34 -20.51
C TYR A 165 -12.78 -19.21 -21.75
N LYS A 166 -11.65 -19.39 -22.44
CA LYS A 166 -11.43 -20.39 -23.49
C LYS A 166 -10.25 -21.27 -23.10
N ILE A 167 -10.37 -22.58 -23.27
CA ILE A 167 -9.26 -23.51 -23.04
C ILE A 167 -8.47 -23.71 -24.33
N HIS A 168 -7.15 -23.81 -24.19
CA HIS A 168 -6.23 -24.28 -25.20
C HIS A 168 -5.23 -25.25 -24.57
N GLU A 169 -4.41 -25.92 -25.39
CA GLU A 169 -3.53 -27.01 -24.93
C GLU A 169 -2.60 -26.62 -23.76
N LYS A 170 -2.15 -25.36 -23.77
CA LYS A 170 -1.17 -24.80 -22.81
C LYS A 170 -1.77 -23.95 -21.68
N GLY A 171 -3.08 -23.79 -21.58
CA GLY A 171 -3.68 -22.93 -20.57
C GLY A 171 -5.09 -22.48 -20.89
N LEU A 172 -5.47 -21.36 -20.28
CA LEU A 172 -6.74 -20.69 -20.45
C LEU A 172 -6.49 -19.28 -20.99
N THR A 173 -7.41 -18.78 -21.80
CA THR A 173 -7.54 -17.36 -22.08
C THR A 173 -8.79 -16.87 -21.36
N PHE A 174 -8.65 -16.04 -20.32
CA PHE A 174 -9.78 -15.34 -19.72
C PHE A 174 -10.27 -14.25 -20.67
N VAL A 175 -11.58 -14.20 -20.87
CA VAL A 175 -12.25 -13.34 -21.85
C VAL A 175 -12.98 -12.23 -21.11
N GLY A 176 -12.38 -11.05 -21.09
CA GLY A 176 -12.98 -9.80 -20.63
C GLY A 176 -13.75 -9.07 -21.72
N GLU A 177 -14.35 -7.93 -21.36
CA GLU A 177 -15.22 -7.15 -22.26
C GLU A 177 -14.50 -6.51 -23.46
N ASN A 178 -13.16 -6.40 -23.40
CA ASN A 178 -12.26 -6.12 -24.54
C ASN A 178 -10.78 -6.45 -24.20
N ALA A 179 -10.55 -7.33 -23.23
CA ALA A 179 -9.23 -7.78 -22.81
C ALA A 179 -9.21 -9.31 -22.77
N ASN A 180 -8.29 -9.93 -23.50
CA ASN A 180 -8.11 -11.38 -23.49
C ASN A 180 -6.75 -11.68 -22.90
N GLU A 181 -6.73 -12.37 -21.77
CA GLU A 181 -5.52 -12.54 -20.99
C GLU A 181 -5.24 -14.02 -20.79
N ASN A 182 -4.06 -14.44 -21.25
CA ASN A 182 -3.64 -15.81 -21.14
C ASN A 182 -3.17 -16.09 -19.72
N TRP A 183 -3.59 -17.24 -19.21
CA TRP A 183 -3.19 -17.75 -17.93
C TRP A 183 -2.83 -19.23 -18.04
N ALA A 184 -1.79 -19.64 -17.32
CA ALA A 184 -1.43 -21.02 -17.14
C ALA A 184 -0.97 -21.22 -15.70
N LEU A 185 -1.09 -22.44 -15.19
CA LEU A 185 -0.66 -22.80 -13.86
C LEU A 185 0.80 -22.42 -13.61
N SER A 186 0.98 -21.62 -12.58
CA SER A 186 2.27 -21.12 -12.10
C SER A 186 2.40 -21.34 -10.60
N GLY A 187 3.62 -21.30 -10.08
CA GLY A 187 3.88 -21.26 -8.64
C GLY A 187 4.11 -19.84 -8.13
N GLY A 188 4.18 -19.68 -6.81
CA GLY A 188 4.53 -18.43 -6.14
C GLY A 188 3.50 -17.32 -6.31
N SER A 189 3.97 -16.08 -6.51
CA SER A 189 3.15 -14.85 -6.52
C SER A 189 2.06 -14.77 -7.59
N TRP A 190 2.05 -15.71 -8.54
CA TRP A 190 1.08 -15.79 -9.64
C TRP A 190 -0.08 -16.76 -9.37
N LEU A 191 -0.02 -17.54 -8.29
CA LEU A 191 -1.08 -18.46 -7.86
C LEU A 191 -1.13 -18.51 -6.34
N ILE A 192 -2.15 -17.87 -5.76
CA ILE A 192 -2.33 -17.79 -4.31
C ILE A 192 -3.55 -18.58 -3.89
N GLU A 193 -3.41 -19.37 -2.83
CA GLU A 193 -4.49 -20.17 -2.24
C GLU A 193 -5.10 -19.44 -1.05
N PHE A 194 -6.43 -19.42 -0.96
CA PHE A 194 -7.19 -19.00 0.21
C PHE A 194 -8.06 -20.13 0.74
N ASP A 195 -8.08 -20.31 2.05
CA ASP A 195 -9.05 -21.18 2.71
C ASP A 195 -10.44 -20.54 2.76
N LYS A 196 -11.44 -21.30 3.21
CA LYS A 196 -12.84 -20.83 3.33
C LYS A 196 -13.06 -19.69 4.33
N ASN A 197 -12.05 -19.34 5.13
CA ASN A 197 -12.07 -18.22 6.06
C ASN A 197 -11.32 -17.01 5.49
N HIS A 198 -10.98 -17.00 4.20
CA HIS A 198 -10.18 -15.97 3.54
C HIS A 198 -8.77 -15.83 4.14
N ILE A 199 -8.19 -16.92 4.63
CA ILE A 199 -6.80 -16.97 5.10
C ILE A 199 -5.93 -17.66 4.06
N ILE A 200 -4.78 -17.06 3.73
CA ILE A 200 -3.76 -17.77 2.96
C ILE A 200 -3.13 -18.84 3.87
N PRO A 201 -3.20 -20.14 3.53
CA PRO A 201 -2.65 -21.17 4.38
C PRO A 201 -1.15 -20.99 4.66
N ALA A 202 -0.69 -21.50 5.80
CA ALA A 202 0.71 -21.34 6.18
C ALA A 202 1.65 -22.02 5.16
N ASN A 203 2.73 -21.33 4.82
CA ASN A 203 3.76 -21.78 3.86
C ASN A 203 3.22 -22.07 2.45
N THR A 204 2.17 -21.36 2.01
CA THR A 204 1.61 -21.46 0.65
C THR A 204 1.64 -20.16 -0.16
N GLY A 205 2.11 -19.04 0.41
CA GLY A 205 2.33 -17.75 -0.27
C GLY A 205 3.34 -17.80 -1.43
N ASP A 206 4.37 -16.97 -1.45
CA ASP A 206 5.31 -16.97 -2.59
C ASP A 206 6.16 -18.26 -2.67
N ASN A 207 6.15 -19.10 -1.63
CA ASN A 207 6.65 -20.49 -1.67
C ASN A 207 5.81 -21.45 -2.54
N GLY A 208 4.63 -21.01 -2.98
CA GLY A 208 3.72 -21.71 -3.88
C GLY A 208 2.80 -22.73 -3.18
N CYS A 209 1.51 -22.68 -3.51
CA CYS A 209 0.52 -23.69 -3.12
C CYS A 209 0.56 -24.95 -4.02
N VAL A 210 1.07 -24.82 -5.26
CA VAL A 210 1.32 -25.95 -6.17
C VAL A 210 2.82 -26.06 -6.50
N LYS A 211 3.37 -27.28 -6.51
CA LYS A 211 4.73 -27.58 -6.98
C LYS A 211 4.74 -28.82 -7.85
N GLY A 212 5.64 -28.89 -8.84
CA GLY A 212 5.74 -30.04 -9.74
C GLY A 212 6.24 -29.63 -11.12
N ASP A 213 5.90 -30.43 -12.13
CA ASP A 213 6.18 -30.12 -13.53
C ASP A 213 5.10 -29.19 -14.13
N LEU A 214 5.09 -27.94 -13.67
CA LEU A 214 4.05 -26.96 -14.05
C LEU A 214 4.08 -26.61 -15.54
N LYS A 215 5.24 -26.77 -16.20
CA LYS A 215 5.44 -26.42 -17.63
C LYS A 215 4.73 -27.38 -18.58
N ASN A 216 4.51 -28.63 -18.18
CA ASN A 216 3.92 -29.68 -19.01
C ASN A 216 2.48 -30.01 -18.62
N VAL A 217 1.83 -29.16 -17.81
CA VAL A 217 0.43 -29.32 -17.44
C VAL A 217 -0.44 -29.17 -18.68
N LYS A 218 -1.38 -30.11 -18.85
CA LYS A 218 -2.38 -30.09 -19.93
C LYS A 218 -3.74 -29.68 -19.39
N TYR A 219 -4.47 -28.92 -20.18
CA TYR A 219 -5.75 -28.35 -19.80
C TYR A 219 -6.87 -28.92 -20.66
N SER A 220 -7.98 -29.28 -20.03
CA SER A 220 -9.20 -29.72 -20.72
C SER A 220 -10.44 -29.31 -19.93
N GLU A 221 -11.56 -29.14 -20.61
CA GLU A 221 -12.84 -28.88 -19.97
C GLU A 221 -13.56 -30.22 -19.76
N ILE A 222 -13.95 -30.51 -18.52
CA ILE A 222 -14.81 -31.67 -18.23
C ILE A 222 -16.25 -31.34 -18.64
N LYS A 223 -16.70 -30.15 -18.24
CA LYS A 223 -17.99 -29.54 -18.57
C LYS A 223 -17.89 -28.02 -18.30
N PRO A 224 -18.83 -27.19 -18.80
CA PRO A 224 -18.79 -25.74 -18.62
C PRO A 224 -18.44 -25.32 -17.19
N GLY A 225 -17.32 -24.60 -17.04
CA GLY A 225 -16.86 -24.10 -15.73
C GLY A 225 -16.08 -25.11 -14.87
N LEU A 226 -15.84 -26.33 -15.34
CA LEU A 226 -15.04 -27.33 -14.63
C LEU A 226 -13.81 -27.74 -15.45
N VAL A 227 -12.66 -27.23 -15.03
CA VAL A 227 -11.38 -27.34 -15.74
C VAL A 227 -10.49 -28.39 -15.09
N LEU A 228 -9.96 -29.30 -15.89
CA LEU A 228 -9.00 -30.31 -15.48
C LEU A 228 -7.58 -29.88 -15.89
N MET A 229 -6.69 -29.85 -14.91
CA MET A 229 -5.24 -29.70 -15.08
C MET A 229 -4.58 -31.05 -14.83
N GLN A 230 -4.05 -31.69 -15.87
CA GLN A 230 -3.31 -32.96 -15.77
C GLN A 230 -1.81 -32.68 -15.78
N GLY A 231 -1.09 -33.18 -14.77
CA GLY A 231 0.34 -32.90 -14.61
C GLY A 231 1.01 -33.87 -13.65
N LYS A 232 2.20 -33.50 -13.16
CA LYS A 232 2.87 -34.21 -12.06
C LYS A 232 3.14 -33.21 -10.94
N PHE A 233 2.47 -33.39 -9.82
CA PHE A 233 2.48 -32.46 -8.69
C PHE A 233 3.13 -33.12 -7.47
N ALA A 234 4.04 -32.40 -6.82
CA ALA A 234 4.65 -32.77 -5.55
C ALA A 234 4.02 -32.02 -4.35
N LYS A 235 3.25 -30.97 -4.64
CA LYS A 235 2.43 -30.22 -3.67
C LYS A 235 1.19 -29.72 -4.40
N THR A 236 0.04 -29.80 -3.75
CA THR A 236 -1.24 -29.32 -4.26
C THR A 236 -1.99 -28.49 -3.20
N PRO A 237 -2.91 -27.61 -3.61
CA PRO A 237 -3.83 -26.93 -2.71
C PRO A 237 -4.82 -27.92 -2.10
N ALA A 238 -5.49 -27.50 -1.02
CA ALA A 238 -6.52 -28.30 -0.39
C ALA A 238 -7.86 -28.22 -1.15
N VAL A 239 -8.60 -29.33 -1.15
CA VAL A 239 -9.94 -29.38 -1.73
C VAL A 239 -10.91 -28.46 -0.98
N GLY A 240 -11.67 -27.66 -1.72
CA GLY A 240 -12.61 -26.66 -1.22
C GLY A 240 -11.99 -25.30 -0.93
N ASN A 241 -10.68 -25.12 -1.11
CA ASN A 241 -10.02 -23.82 -1.09
C ASN A 241 -10.20 -23.09 -2.43
N PHE A 242 -9.94 -21.79 -2.43
CA PHE A 242 -9.96 -20.95 -3.62
C PHE A 242 -8.55 -20.63 -4.10
N LEU A 243 -8.36 -20.62 -5.41
CA LEU A 243 -7.13 -20.19 -6.06
C LEU A 243 -7.36 -18.87 -6.77
N ILE A 244 -6.52 -17.89 -6.48
CA ILE A 244 -6.43 -16.65 -7.25
C ILE A 244 -5.53 -16.92 -8.45
N LEU A 245 -6.13 -16.87 -9.64
CA LEU A 245 -5.49 -17.13 -10.93
C LEU A 245 -4.98 -15.81 -11.48
N ARG A 246 -3.90 -15.29 -10.90
CA ARG A 246 -3.39 -13.95 -11.22
C ARG A 246 -3.01 -13.86 -12.70
N HIS A 247 -3.65 -12.93 -13.41
CA HIS A 247 -3.40 -12.59 -14.80
C HIS A 247 -3.58 -11.08 -14.99
N GLY A 248 -3.18 -10.59 -16.15
CA GLY A 248 -3.25 -9.17 -16.47
C GLY A 248 -2.08 -8.36 -15.95
N THR A 249 -2.26 -7.05 -16.00
CA THR A 249 -1.23 -6.05 -15.75
C THR A 249 -1.65 -5.10 -14.64
N ARG A 250 -0.68 -4.59 -13.87
CA ARG A 250 -0.88 -3.53 -12.88
C ARG A 250 -1.05 -2.18 -13.59
N ASP A 251 -2.15 -1.96 -14.28
CA ASP A 251 -2.29 -0.90 -15.30
C ASP A 251 -3.15 0.29 -14.91
N HIS A 252 -3.74 0.34 -13.72
CA HIS A 252 -4.35 1.55 -13.18
C HIS A 252 -4.46 1.51 -11.64
N ALA A 253 -4.83 2.66 -11.06
CA ALA A 253 -5.37 2.72 -9.70
C ALA A 253 -6.91 2.63 -9.73
N GLY A 254 -7.53 2.20 -8.63
CA GLY A 254 -8.97 2.37 -8.40
C GLY A 254 -9.32 3.86 -8.22
N ILE A 255 -8.70 4.50 -7.23
CA ILE A 255 -8.80 5.95 -7.02
C ILE A 255 -7.40 6.55 -7.14
N PHE A 256 -7.19 7.46 -8.08
CA PHE A 256 -5.93 8.16 -8.26
C PHE A 256 -6.03 9.61 -7.78
N LEU A 257 -5.25 9.97 -6.77
CA LEU A 257 -5.10 11.33 -6.25
C LEU A 257 -3.74 11.86 -6.68
N PHE A 258 -3.72 12.96 -7.43
CA PHE A 258 -2.51 13.48 -8.04
C PHE A 258 -2.39 15.00 -7.90
N HIS A 259 -1.30 15.47 -7.29
CA HIS A 259 -1.08 16.90 -7.02
C HIS A 259 -2.25 17.57 -6.29
N SER A 260 -2.97 16.80 -5.49
CA SER A 260 -4.20 17.23 -4.83
C SER A 260 -4.01 17.55 -3.37
N LYS A 261 -4.85 18.45 -2.85
CA LYS A 261 -4.75 18.93 -1.46
C LYS A 261 -6.08 18.85 -0.73
N ASN A 262 -6.06 18.43 0.54
CA ASN A 262 -7.21 18.32 1.41
C ASN A 262 -8.29 17.40 0.79
N THR A 263 -7.98 16.12 0.69
CA THR A 263 -8.90 15.11 0.14
C THR A 263 -9.51 14.27 1.27
N LYS A 264 -10.82 14.06 1.22
CA LYS A 264 -11.54 13.18 2.14
C LYS A 264 -12.24 12.05 1.40
N LEU A 265 -12.02 10.83 1.84
CA LEU A 265 -12.70 9.62 1.36
C LEU A 265 -13.47 9.01 2.53
N GLU A 266 -14.78 8.82 2.38
CA GLU A 266 -15.65 8.40 3.48
C GLU A 266 -16.65 7.32 3.06
N ASN A 267 -16.72 6.20 3.79
CA ASN A 267 -17.67 5.11 3.53
C ASN A 267 -17.59 4.62 2.06
N ILE A 268 -16.42 4.13 1.68
CA ILE A 268 -16.15 3.63 0.33
C ILE A 268 -15.83 2.15 0.42
N ASN A 269 -16.43 1.32 -0.43
CA ASN A 269 -15.97 -0.05 -0.63
C ASN A 269 -15.40 -0.17 -2.03
N VAL A 270 -14.15 -0.62 -2.13
CA VAL A 270 -13.49 -0.97 -3.39
C VAL A 270 -13.38 -2.49 -3.41
N TYR A 271 -14.13 -3.10 -4.31
CA TYR A 271 -14.28 -4.55 -4.38
C TYR A 271 -13.36 -5.24 -5.37
N HIS A 272 -12.83 -4.50 -6.34
CA HIS A 272 -11.92 -5.01 -7.36
C HIS A 272 -11.06 -3.87 -7.94
N THR A 273 -9.85 -4.17 -8.41
CA THR A 273 -8.99 -3.28 -9.20
C THR A 273 -8.06 -4.08 -10.13
N SER A 274 -7.52 -3.45 -11.18
CA SER A 274 -6.39 -3.97 -11.99
C SER A 274 -5.14 -3.14 -11.72
N GLY A 275 -4.61 -3.36 -10.54
CA GLY A 275 -3.43 -2.69 -10.01
C GLY A 275 -3.69 -2.18 -8.61
N LEU A 276 -3.28 -0.94 -8.36
CA LEU A 276 -3.38 -0.30 -7.05
C LEU A 276 -4.84 0.00 -6.67
N GLY A 277 -5.17 -0.12 -5.39
CA GLY A 277 -6.48 0.27 -4.86
C GLY A 277 -6.70 1.78 -4.92
N ILE A 278 -5.99 2.51 -4.06
CA ILE A 278 -6.01 3.97 -4.00
C ILE A 278 -4.57 4.46 -4.03
N LEU A 279 -4.18 5.10 -5.12
CA LEU A 279 -2.85 5.71 -5.27
C LEU A 279 -2.96 7.20 -4.97
N SER A 280 -2.24 7.65 -3.94
CA SER A 280 -2.05 9.05 -3.61
C SER A 280 -0.62 9.47 -3.96
N GLN A 281 -0.48 10.35 -4.93
CA GLN A 281 0.79 10.75 -5.50
C GLN A 281 0.95 12.27 -5.41
N TYR A 282 1.99 12.72 -4.70
CA TYR A 282 2.28 14.15 -4.50
C TYR A 282 1.11 14.95 -3.94
N CYS A 283 0.40 14.35 -2.97
CA CYS A 283 -0.75 14.95 -2.31
C CYS A 283 -0.41 15.56 -0.95
N GLU A 284 -1.21 16.52 -0.50
CA GLU A 284 -1.12 17.14 0.82
C GLU A 284 -2.43 16.99 1.59
N ASN A 285 -2.37 16.44 2.80
CA ASN A 285 -3.51 16.20 3.69
C ASN A 285 -4.59 15.27 3.10
N ILE A 286 -4.60 14.02 3.55
CA ILE A 286 -5.53 12.99 3.09
C ILE A 286 -6.20 12.35 4.30
N GLU A 287 -7.52 12.27 4.27
CA GLU A 287 -8.33 11.64 5.31
C GLU A 287 -9.18 10.52 4.70
N MET A 288 -9.01 9.31 5.20
CA MET A 288 -9.76 8.13 4.81
C MET A 288 -10.47 7.58 6.06
N ARG A 289 -11.81 7.54 6.02
CA ARG A 289 -12.64 6.97 7.08
C ARG A 289 -13.59 5.93 6.52
N ASN A 290 -13.51 4.70 7.02
CA ASN A 290 -14.35 3.61 6.50
C ASN A 290 -14.18 3.45 4.98
N VAL A 291 -12.93 3.37 4.54
CA VAL A 291 -12.53 3.12 3.16
C VAL A 291 -11.95 1.71 3.09
N ASN A 292 -12.67 0.81 2.44
CA ASN A 292 -12.44 -0.62 2.55
C ASN A 292 -12.01 -1.20 1.21
N MET A 293 -10.89 -1.92 1.20
CA MET A 293 -10.40 -2.75 0.10
C MET A 293 -10.71 -4.21 0.44
N ILE A 294 -11.92 -4.67 0.11
CA ILE A 294 -12.43 -5.97 0.59
C ILE A 294 -13.03 -6.77 -0.57
N PRO A 295 -12.97 -8.12 -0.54
CA PRO A 295 -13.61 -8.91 -1.58
C PRO A 295 -15.11 -8.68 -1.57
N ASN A 296 -15.77 -8.74 -2.74
CA ASN A 296 -17.23 -8.57 -2.80
C ASN A 296 -17.95 -9.79 -2.19
N PRO A 297 -18.59 -9.66 -1.00
CA PRO A 297 -19.25 -10.80 -0.36
C PRO A 297 -20.52 -11.22 -1.10
N HIS A 298 -21.17 -10.30 -1.83
CA HIS A 298 -22.38 -10.60 -2.61
C HIS A 298 -22.09 -11.38 -3.89
N LYS A 299 -20.84 -11.34 -4.36
CA LYS A 299 -20.35 -12.10 -5.52
C LYS A 299 -19.48 -13.29 -5.13
N ASN A 300 -19.36 -13.59 -3.83
CA ASN A 300 -18.56 -14.68 -3.26
C ASN A 300 -17.09 -14.65 -3.72
N ARG A 301 -16.51 -13.45 -3.78
CA ARG A 301 -15.12 -13.27 -4.20
C ARG A 301 -14.14 -13.41 -3.04
N TYR A 302 -12.93 -13.86 -3.34
CA TYR A 302 -11.81 -13.96 -2.40
C TYR A 302 -10.79 -12.84 -2.60
N LEU A 303 -10.70 -12.31 -3.81
CA LEU A 303 -9.84 -11.19 -4.18
C LEU A 303 -10.58 -9.84 -4.03
N SER A 304 -9.87 -8.82 -3.57
CA SER A 304 -10.32 -7.41 -3.61
C SER A 304 -9.50 -6.52 -4.54
N GLY A 305 -8.21 -6.81 -4.74
CA GLY A 305 -7.32 -5.95 -5.53
C GLY A 305 -6.07 -6.70 -5.99
N HIS A 306 -5.62 -6.36 -7.19
CA HIS A 306 -4.52 -7.04 -7.87
C HIS A 306 -3.13 -6.67 -7.32
N ASP A 307 -3.00 -5.58 -6.57
CA ASP A 307 -1.76 -5.14 -5.90
C ASP A 307 -2.09 -4.44 -4.56
N ASP A 308 -1.36 -3.39 -4.18
CA ASP A 308 -1.50 -2.70 -2.91
C ASP A 308 -2.89 -2.06 -2.73
N GLY A 309 -3.36 -1.95 -1.49
CA GLY A 309 -4.62 -1.32 -1.12
C GLY A 309 -4.54 0.21 -1.14
N LEU A 310 -3.98 0.81 -0.09
CA LEU A 310 -3.84 2.25 0.09
C LEU A 310 -2.37 2.64 -0.06
N HIS A 311 -2.01 3.23 -1.19
CA HIS A 311 -0.64 3.49 -1.58
C HIS A 311 -0.36 5.00 -1.61
N PHE A 312 0.63 5.47 -0.86
CA PHE A 312 0.96 6.88 -0.68
C PHE A 312 2.41 7.13 -1.09
N MET A 313 2.58 7.65 -2.29
CA MET A 313 3.89 7.99 -2.83
C MET A 313 4.10 9.51 -2.78
N GLY A 314 5.19 9.93 -2.15
CA GLY A 314 5.66 11.31 -2.15
C GLY A 314 4.62 12.31 -1.63
N CYS A 315 3.81 11.93 -0.63
CA CYS A 315 2.81 12.79 -0.02
C CYS A 315 3.40 13.68 1.09
N LYS A 316 2.65 14.67 1.58
CA LYS A 316 3.04 15.49 2.73
C LYS A 316 1.86 15.92 3.61
N GLY A 317 2.16 16.54 4.74
CA GLY A 317 1.15 16.93 5.72
C GLY A 317 0.65 15.72 6.50
N GLU A 318 -0.67 15.62 6.71
CA GLU A 318 -1.28 14.57 7.52
C GLU A 318 -1.99 13.51 6.66
N ILE A 319 -1.66 12.24 6.89
CA ILE A 319 -2.44 11.09 6.42
C ILE A 319 -3.21 10.52 7.61
N VAL A 320 -4.54 10.50 7.53
CA VAL A 320 -5.42 9.91 8.53
C VAL A 320 -6.15 8.73 7.91
N ILE A 321 -5.96 7.54 8.47
CA ILE A 321 -6.62 6.31 8.05
C ILE A 321 -7.31 5.76 9.30
N ASP A 322 -8.63 5.80 9.32
CA ASP A 322 -9.41 5.43 10.50
C ASP A 322 -10.56 4.49 10.13
N ASN A 323 -10.68 3.39 10.87
CA ASN A 323 -11.74 2.41 10.68
C ASN A 323 -11.81 1.90 9.23
N CYS A 324 -10.68 1.55 8.63
CA CYS A 324 -10.58 1.08 7.25
C CYS A 324 -10.20 -0.41 7.23
N ASP A 325 -10.82 -1.18 6.34
CA ASP A 325 -10.57 -2.62 6.22
C ASP A 325 -9.85 -2.96 4.91
N ALA A 326 -8.86 -3.85 4.97
CA ALA A 326 -8.14 -4.30 3.78
C ALA A 326 -7.87 -5.81 3.84
N GLN A 327 -8.35 -6.55 2.85
CA GLN A 327 -8.31 -8.02 2.83
C GLN A 327 -8.29 -8.55 1.38
N GLY A 328 -7.74 -9.74 1.15
CA GLY A 328 -7.78 -10.38 -0.17
C GLY A 328 -7.00 -9.61 -1.25
N LEU A 329 -5.99 -8.83 -0.84
CA LEU A 329 -5.09 -8.14 -1.75
C LEU A 329 -3.96 -9.07 -2.21
N MET A 330 -3.41 -8.78 -3.38
CA MET A 330 -2.20 -9.45 -3.89
C MET A 330 -0.92 -8.68 -3.58
N ASP A 331 -1.01 -7.48 -3.01
CA ASP A 331 0.11 -6.82 -2.33
C ASP A 331 -0.33 -6.09 -1.04
N ASP A 332 0.45 -5.13 -0.56
CA ASP A 332 0.31 -4.55 0.78
C ASP A 332 -0.98 -3.71 0.97
N PRO A 333 -1.75 -3.92 2.05
CA PRO A 333 -2.85 -3.06 2.48
C PRO A 333 -2.54 -1.58 2.55
N ILE A 334 -1.36 -1.21 3.06
CA ILE A 334 -0.91 0.17 3.14
C ILE A 334 0.57 0.22 2.77
N ASN A 335 0.93 1.14 1.87
CA ASN A 335 2.33 1.49 1.59
C ASN A 335 2.51 3.02 1.64
N ILE A 336 3.47 3.51 2.43
CA ILE A 336 3.78 4.95 2.57
C ILE A 336 5.28 5.16 2.36
N HIS A 337 5.64 5.81 1.26
CA HIS A 337 7.05 6.09 0.94
C HIS A 337 7.25 7.35 0.08
N GLY A 338 8.48 7.81 -0.01
CA GLY A 338 8.96 8.69 -1.10
C GLY A 338 9.75 7.89 -2.13
N THR A 339 10.40 8.59 -3.06
CA THR A 339 11.28 7.94 -4.06
C THR A 339 12.72 8.44 -3.87
N TYR A 340 13.69 7.53 -3.74
CA TYR A 340 15.10 7.87 -3.89
C TYR A 340 15.43 8.03 -5.37
N VAL A 341 16.23 9.03 -5.71
CA VAL A 341 16.68 9.24 -7.10
C VAL A 341 18.20 9.13 -7.19
N PRO A 342 18.75 8.12 -7.90
CA PRO A 342 20.18 7.97 -8.13
C PRO A 342 20.84 9.20 -8.73
N VAL A 343 22.00 9.57 -8.20
CA VAL A 343 22.92 10.51 -8.83
C VAL A 343 23.60 9.82 -10.01
N ILE A 344 23.60 10.47 -11.18
CA ILE A 344 24.35 10.04 -12.36
C ILE A 344 25.68 10.76 -12.46
N GLN A 345 25.67 12.09 -12.34
CA GLN A 345 26.88 12.90 -12.38
C GLN A 345 26.65 14.28 -11.76
N LYS A 346 27.71 14.84 -11.18
CA LYS A 346 27.77 16.26 -10.83
C LYS A 346 27.88 17.09 -12.12
N VAL A 347 27.00 18.09 -12.29
CA VAL A 347 27.01 19.01 -13.45
C VAL A 347 27.90 20.22 -13.13
N ASP A 348 27.69 20.82 -11.97
CA ASP A 348 28.51 21.92 -11.44
C ASP A 348 28.40 21.98 -9.90
N ASP A 349 28.94 23.01 -9.26
CA ASP A 349 28.93 23.18 -7.79
C ASP A 349 27.54 23.29 -7.15
N TYR A 350 26.49 23.45 -7.95
CA TYR A 350 25.11 23.65 -7.52
C TYR A 350 24.13 22.70 -8.20
N ALA A 351 24.60 21.79 -9.06
CA ALA A 351 23.71 21.01 -9.91
C ALA A 351 24.17 19.57 -10.09
N VAL A 352 23.20 18.66 -10.12
CA VAL A 352 23.39 17.23 -10.29
C VAL A 352 22.39 16.69 -11.31
N LYS A 353 22.86 15.78 -12.16
CA LYS A 353 22.00 15.00 -13.03
C LYS A 353 21.63 13.71 -12.29
N CYS A 354 20.36 13.39 -12.28
CA CYS A 354 19.79 12.21 -11.63
C CYS A 354 18.95 11.40 -12.62
N LYS A 355 18.56 10.21 -12.18
CA LYS A 355 17.54 9.39 -12.84
C LYS A 355 16.56 8.79 -11.85
N PHE A 356 15.41 8.31 -12.33
CA PHE A 356 14.59 7.36 -11.59
C PHE A 356 15.24 5.98 -11.52
N GLY A 357 15.11 5.31 -10.38
CA GLY A 357 15.79 4.04 -10.09
C GLY A 357 15.03 2.78 -10.50
N GLN A 358 13.70 2.89 -10.64
CA GLN A 358 12.77 1.82 -10.99
C GLN A 358 11.87 2.24 -12.16
N ASP A 359 11.55 1.28 -13.02
CA ASP A 359 10.74 1.50 -14.23
C ASP A 359 9.33 2.03 -13.90
N MET A 360 8.81 1.67 -12.73
CA MET A 360 7.50 2.12 -12.25
C MET A 360 7.54 3.49 -11.55
N SER A 361 8.65 4.24 -11.62
CA SER A 361 8.80 5.58 -11.04
C SER A 361 9.11 6.65 -12.08
N HIS A 362 9.02 6.33 -13.36
CA HIS A 362 9.39 7.22 -14.45
C HIS A 362 8.37 8.37 -14.61
N GLY A 363 8.81 9.51 -15.15
CA GLY A 363 7.95 10.63 -15.52
C GLY A 363 7.41 11.49 -14.36
N LEU A 364 7.87 11.25 -13.13
CA LEU A 364 7.39 11.96 -11.94
C LEU A 364 7.97 13.39 -11.81
N LEU A 365 7.18 14.31 -11.25
CA LEU A 365 7.67 15.62 -10.81
C LEU A 365 8.25 15.50 -9.39
N TRP A 366 9.47 14.97 -9.29
CA TRP A 366 10.04 14.53 -8.01
C TRP A 366 10.29 15.66 -6.98
N ALA A 367 10.56 16.89 -7.43
CA ALA A 367 10.77 18.03 -6.54
C ALA A 367 10.30 19.36 -7.13
N ILE A 368 9.95 20.29 -6.23
CA ILE A 368 9.63 21.67 -6.57
C ILE A 368 10.59 22.66 -5.91
N LYS A 369 10.66 23.87 -6.44
CA LYS A 369 11.50 24.95 -5.89
C LYS A 369 11.19 25.17 -4.40
N GLY A 370 12.23 25.17 -3.59
CA GLY A 370 12.15 25.33 -2.13
C GLY A 370 12.14 24.02 -1.36
N ASP A 371 12.02 22.87 -2.03
CA ASP A 371 12.07 21.58 -1.35
C ASP A 371 13.42 21.33 -0.68
N LYS A 372 13.39 20.64 0.47
CA LYS A 372 14.58 20.19 1.18
C LYS A 372 14.95 18.79 0.72
N VAL A 373 16.22 18.60 0.37
CA VAL A 373 16.74 17.33 -0.14
C VAL A 373 17.91 16.87 0.69
N GLY A 374 17.94 15.57 1.01
CA GLY A 374 19.10 14.90 1.59
C GLY A 374 19.96 14.27 0.49
N PHE A 375 21.28 14.22 0.72
CA PHE A 375 22.23 13.46 -0.09
C PHE A 375 22.64 12.20 0.68
N ILE A 376 22.28 11.02 0.19
CA ILE A 376 22.41 9.75 0.90
C ILE A 376 23.41 8.87 0.16
N GLN A 377 24.39 8.33 0.88
CA GLN A 377 25.29 7.32 0.33
C GLN A 377 24.64 5.93 0.40
N LYS A 378 24.69 5.16 -0.69
CA LYS A 378 23.95 3.90 -0.87
C LYS A 378 24.42 2.75 0.02
N LYS A 379 25.68 2.80 0.48
CA LYS A 379 26.38 1.68 1.10
C LYS A 379 25.93 1.44 2.55
N GLU A 380 25.85 2.51 3.34
CA GLU A 380 25.34 2.47 4.74
C GLU A 380 24.04 3.26 4.91
N MET A 381 23.48 3.83 3.82
CA MET A 381 22.22 4.59 3.81
C MET A 381 22.22 5.86 4.69
N GLY A 382 23.41 6.42 4.96
CA GLY A 382 23.57 7.63 5.78
C GLY A 382 23.42 8.93 4.97
N THR A 383 22.71 9.92 5.53
CA THR A 383 22.63 11.27 4.95
C THR A 383 23.91 12.08 5.25
N LEU A 384 24.63 12.53 4.22
CA LEU A 384 25.89 13.28 4.36
C LEU A 384 25.71 14.79 4.30
N ALA A 385 24.72 15.27 3.55
CA ALA A 385 24.49 16.69 3.35
C ALA A 385 23.01 16.96 3.05
N TYR A 386 22.67 18.25 3.03
CA TYR A 386 21.35 18.75 2.71
C TYR A 386 21.45 19.90 1.71
N GLY A 387 20.42 20.07 0.89
CA GLY A 387 20.28 21.18 -0.03
C GLY A 387 18.85 21.63 -0.18
N THR A 388 18.67 22.87 -0.63
CA THR A 388 17.37 23.45 -0.97
C THR A 388 17.25 23.56 -2.48
N VAL A 389 16.21 22.94 -3.05
CA VAL A 389 15.99 22.94 -4.50
C VAL A 389 15.77 24.37 -5.01
N SER A 390 16.54 24.76 -6.03
CA SER A 390 16.39 26.01 -6.76
C SER A 390 15.62 25.81 -8.07
N SER A 391 15.85 24.70 -8.78
CA SER A 391 15.09 24.27 -9.96
C SER A 391 15.13 22.75 -10.16
N PHE A 392 14.10 22.22 -10.83
CA PHE A 392 14.00 20.84 -11.31
C PHE A 392 13.70 20.89 -12.81
N GLU A 393 14.54 20.24 -13.62
CA GLU A 393 14.48 20.27 -15.08
C GLU A 393 14.46 18.85 -15.63
N PRO A 394 13.29 18.31 -16.04
CA PRO A 394 13.20 17.06 -16.78
C PRO A 394 13.99 17.14 -18.08
N LEU A 395 14.81 16.13 -18.37
CA LEU A 395 15.49 15.97 -19.65
C LEU A 395 14.75 14.98 -20.55
N ASP A 396 14.27 13.90 -19.96
CA ASP A 396 13.41 12.88 -20.55
C ASP A 396 12.54 12.24 -19.45
N VAL A 397 11.91 11.09 -19.73
CA VAL A 397 11.02 10.43 -18.77
C VAL A 397 11.78 9.83 -17.57
N ASP A 398 13.08 9.55 -17.73
CA ASP A 398 13.89 8.90 -16.68
C ASP A 398 14.87 9.86 -16.03
N HIS A 399 15.35 10.86 -16.77
CA HIS A 399 16.47 11.72 -16.38
C HIS A 399 16.05 13.18 -16.18
N PHE A 400 16.72 13.83 -15.22
CA PHE A 400 16.49 15.24 -14.92
C PHE A 400 17.74 15.88 -14.28
N ILE A 401 17.77 17.22 -14.28
CA ILE A 401 18.76 18.02 -13.55
C ILE A 401 18.07 18.69 -12.37
N ILE A 402 18.67 18.58 -11.19
CA ILE A 402 18.28 19.34 -10.01
C ILE A 402 19.38 20.35 -9.71
N ARG A 403 18.98 21.61 -9.50
CA ARG A 403 19.85 22.66 -8.99
C ARG A 403 19.48 22.99 -7.56
N PHE A 404 20.47 23.38 -6.77
CA PHE A 404 20.35 23.75 -5.36
C PHE A 404 20.72 25.22 -5.14
N LYS A 405 20.31 25.79 -4.00
CA LYS A 405 20.72 27.13 -3.58
C LYS A 405 22.12 27.12 -2.97
N GLU A 406 22.41 26.09 -2.20
CA GLU A 406 23.68 25.83 -1.54
C GLU A 406 24.63 25.05 -2.46
N LYS A 407 25.94 25.13 -2.18
CA LYS A 407 26.91 24.26 -2.86
C LYS A 407 26.65 22.82 -2.46
N ILE A 408 26.64 21.91 -3.44
CA ILE A 408 26.52 20.47 -3.20
C ILE A 408 27.88 19.89 -2.78
N PRO A 409 27.90 18.74 -2.06
CA PRO A 409 29.15 18.09 -1.68
C PRO A 409 30.10 17.87 -2.86
N THR A 410 31.40 18.02 -2.63
CA THR A 410 32.43 17.88 -3.68
C THR A 410 32.53 16.46 -4.21
N ASP A 411 32.33 15.48 -3.33
CA ASP A 411 32.63 14.07 -3.58
C ASP A 411 31.35 13.28 -3.96
N LEU A 412 30.39 13.93 -4.62
CA LEU A 412 29.19 13.26 -5.13
C LEU A 412 29.48 12.47 -6.40
N ASP A 413 29.15 11.19 -6.38
CA ASP A 413 29.24 10.27 -7.51
C ASP A 413 28.00 9.33 -7.58
N THR A 414 28.09 8.27 -8.38
CA THR A 414 27.00 7.29 -8.57
C THR A 414 26.69 6.42 -7.34
N GLY A 415 27.54 6.51 -6.31
CA GLY A 415 27.33 5.92 -4.98
C GLY A 415 26.29 6.65 -4.13
N PHE A 416 25.70 7.74 -4.66
CA PHE A 416 24.70 8.53 -3.97
C PHE A 416 23.29 8.42 -4.58
N VAL A 417 22.30 8.62 -3.73
CA VAL A 417 20.92 8.95 -4.09
C VAL A 417 20.48 10.24 -3.40
N LEU A 418 19.43 10.86 -3.91
CA LEU A 418 18.77 11.99 -3.26
C LEU A 418 17.42 11.56 -2.68
N GLU A 419 17.04 12.17 -1.55
CA GLU A 419 15.73 12.01 -0.90
C GLU A 419 15.04 13.36 -0.80
N ASN A 420 13.76 13.45 -1.16
CA ASN A 420 12.99 14.66 -0.97
C ASN A 420 12.34 14.65 0.43
N LEU A 421 12.91 15.44 1.34
CA LEU A 421 12.50 15.54 2.74
C LEU A 421 11.33 16.50 2.97
N SER A 422 10.86 17.20 1.93
CA SER A 422 9.62 18.00 1.98
C SER A 422 8.36 17.16 1.83
N TRP A 423 8.48 15.97 1.21
CA TRP A 423 7.37 15.09 0.86
C TRP A 423 7.42 13.83 1.73
N THR A 424 7.38 14.07 3.03
CA THR A 424 7.43 13.05 4.08
C THR A 424 6.23 13.25 5.02
N PRO A 425 5.12 12.51 4.85
CA PRO A 425 3.89 12.77 5.58
C PRO A 425 3.98 12.22 7.01
N ASN A 426 3.25 12.86 7.93
CA ASN A 426 2.83 12.21 9.17
C ASN A 426 1.68 11.25 8.85
N ALA A 427 1.55 10.17 9.60
CA ALA A 427 0.47 9.20 9.43
C ALA A 427 -0.14 8.76 10.76
N THR A 428 -1.47 8.71 10.83
CA THR A 428 -2.23 8.13 11.93
C THR A 428 -3.15 7.05 11.37
N ILE A 429 -2.89 5.80 11.77
CA ILE A 429 -3.58 4.60 11.28
C ILE A 429 -4.25 3.93 12.48
N THR A 430 -5.58 4.03 12.56
CA THR A 430 -6.34 3.62 13.74
C THR A 430 -7.56 2.77 13.43
N ASN A 431 -7.87 1.84 14.34
CA ASN A 431 -9.12 1.07 14.34
C ASN A 431 -9.35 0.26 13.04
N CYS A 432 -8.30 -0.10 12.33
CA CYS A 432 -8.38 -0.81 11.04
C CYS A 432 -8.33 -2.33 11.23
N PHE A 433 -8.97 -3.07 10.32
CA PHE A 433 -8.78 -4.51 10.18
C PHE A 433 -7.99 -4.85 8.92
N VAL A 434 -6.89 -5.58 9.10
CA VAL A 434 -6.03 -6.04 8.03
C VAL A 434 -6.15 -7.56 7.95
N GLY A 435 -6.97 -8.04 7.02
CA GLY A 435 -7.17 -9.46 6.78
C GLY A 435 -6.00 -10.11 6.06
N SER A 436 -6.17 -11.38 5.68
CA SER A 436 -5.14 -12.08 4.94
C SER A 436 -5.01 -11.52 3.52
N ASN A 437 -3.76 -11.32 3.10
CA ASN A 437 -3.37 -10.86 1.78
C ASN A 437 -1.97 -11.42 1.47
N ARG A 438 -1.63 -11.44 0.18
CA ARG A 438 -0.23 -11.38 -0.25
C ARG A 438 0.13 -9.89 -0.27
N ALA A 439 1.27 -9.38 0.19
CA ALA A 439 2.34 -10.04 0.91
C ALA A 439 2.44 -9.51 2.36
N ARG A 440 2.87 -8.24 2.55
CA ARG A 440 2.98 -7.62 3.88
C ARG A 440 1.63 -6.99 4.26
N GLY A 441 1.52 -6.51 5.50
CA GLY A 441 0.45 -5.63 5.95
C GLY A 441 0.75 -4.18 5.64
N TYR A 442 1.33 -3.47 6.61
CA TYR A 442 1.70 -2.06 6.45
C TYR A 442 3.19 -1.94 6.11
N LEU A 443 3.49 -1.39 4.94
CA LEU A 443 4.83 -1.00 4.51
C LEU A 443 5.04 0.49 4.78
N ILE A 444 5.95 0.81 5.70
CA ILE A 444 6.15 2.18 6.20
C ILE A 444 7.59 2.63 6.00
N SER A 445 7.77 3.65 5.17
CA SER A 445 9.04 4.31 4.87
C SER A 445 8.83 5.83 4.80
N THR A 446 8.60 6.48 5.94
CA THR A 446 8.50 7.95 6.02
C THR A 446 9.26 8.50 7.22
N PRO A 447 10.03 9.61 7.04
CA PRO A 447 10.59 10.38 8.14
C PRO A 447 9.58 11.11 9.02
N GLY A 448 8.34 11.28 8.55
CA GLY A 448 7.26 11.87 9.33
C GLY A 448 6.87 10.99 10.52
N LYS A 449 6.12 11.56 11.46
CA LYS A 449 5.67 10.85 12.66
C LYS A 449 4.55 9.87 12.28
N VAL A 450 4.67 8.62 12.73
CA VAL A 450 3.68 7.58 12.47
C VAL A 450 3.07 7.02 13.75
N THR A 451 1.75 6.89 13.81
CA THR A 451 1.02 6.19 14.88
C THR A 451 0.20 5.05 14.27
N ILE A 452 0.42 3.82 14.73
CA ILE A 452 -0.34 2.63 14.37
C ILE A 452 -0.98 2.11 15.66
N GLU A 453 -2.28 2.36 15.84
CA GLU A 453 -2.97 2.10 17.09
C GLU A 453 -4.33 1.40 16.94
N ASN A 454 -4.61 0.43 17.81
CA ASN A 454 -5.89 -0.29 17.87
C ASN A 454 -6.27 -1.02 16.56
N ASN A 455 -5.29 -1.50 15.81
CA ASN A 455 -5.53 -2.27 14.58
C ASN A 455 -5.46 -3.77 14.86
N ILE A 456 -6.10 -4.57 14.00
CA ILE A 456 -6.08 -6.03 14.04
C ILE A 456 -5.43 -6.55 12.75
N PHE A 457 -4.49 -7.48 12.87
CA PHE A 457 -3.73 -8.04 11.74
C PHE A 457 -3.87 -9.56 11.61
N GLU A 458 -4.15 -10.01 10.39
CA GLU A 458 -4.25 -11.40 9.92
C GLU A 458 -3.50 -11.60 8.60
N THR A 459 -2.47 -10.78 8.35
CA THR A 459 -1.67 -10.78 7.12
C THR A 459 -0.88 -12.07 6.98
N SER A 460 -0.70 -12.61 5.77
CA SER A 460 0.07 -13.85 5.62
C SER A 460 1.59 -13.62 5.70
N GLY A 461 2.09 -12.43 5.35
CA GLY A 461 3.46 -11.97 5.60
C GLY A 461 3.58 -11.13 6.87
N SER A 462 4.67 -10.36 7.00
CA SER A 462 4.85 -9.41 8.11
C SER A 462 3.67 -8.45 8.19
N ALA A 463 3.07 -8.34 9.39
CA ALA A 463 1.97 -7.42 9.64
C ALA A 463 2.39 -5.95 9.46
N ILE A 464 3.63 -5.65 9.86
CA ILE A 464 4.25 -4.35 9.64
C ILE A 464 5.67 -4.58 9.13
N LEU A 465 5.99 -3.98 8.00
CA LEU A 465 7.33 -3.84 7.47
C LEU A 465 7.73 -2.37 7.51
N ILE A 466 8.75 -2.04 8.31
CA ILE A 466 9.42 -0.75 8.27
C ILE A 466 10.64 -0.91 7.36
N ALA A 467 10.61 -0.26 6.21
CA ALA A 467 11.59 -0.46 5.15
C ALA A 467 12.37 0.81 4.83
N GLY A 468 13.24 0.70 3.83
CA GLY A 468 13.91 1.80 3.17
C GLY A 468 15.01 1.22 2.30
N ASP A 469 15.00 1.56 1.02
CA ASP A 469 15.89 0.94 0.06
C ASP A 469 16.31 1.93 -1.02
N ALA A 470 17.62 2.10 -1.23
CA ALA A 470 18.19 2.93 -2.28
C ALA A 470 18.99 2.11 -3.31
N ASN A 471 18.78 0.79 -3.36
CA ASN A 471 19.58 -0.14 -4.14
C ASN A 471 18.74 -1.00 -5.10
N TYR A 472 17.47 -1.28 -4.78
CA TYR A 472 16.57 -2.08 -5.62
C TYR A 472 15.27 -1.33 -5.96
N TRP A 473 14.29 -1.26 -5.06
CA TRP A 473 13.00 -0.56 -5.19
C TRP A 473 13.09 0.97 -5.16
N TYR A 474 14.15 1.54 -4.58
CA TYR A 474 14.30 3.00 -4.43
C TYR A 474 13.15 3.68 -3.67
N GLU A 475 12.49 2.96 -2.77
CA GLU A 475 11.46 3.51 -1.88
C GLU A 475 12.14 4.17 -0.67
N SER A 476 11.99 5.50 -0.59
CA SER A 476 12.71 6.32 0.37
C SER A 476 11.91 6.62 1.61
N GLY A 477 12.61 6.65 2.75
CA GLY A 477 12.13 7.33 3.93
C GLY A 477 12.59 6.67 5.22
N ALA A 478 13.68 7.19 5.81
CA ALA A 478 14.12 6.74 7.11
C ALA A 478 13.11 7.10 8.20
N VAL A 479 12.44 6.11 8.81
CA VAL A 479 11.58 6.33 9.98
C VAL A 479 12.33 7.01 11.13
N LYS A 480 11.75 8.09 11.67
CA LYS A 480 12.34 8.88 12.76
C LYS A 480 11.54 8.89 14.07
N ASP A 481 10.24 8.58 14.01
CA ASP A 481 9.35 8.44 15.16
C ASP A 481 8.13 7.63 14.77
N ILE A 482 8.03 6.40 15.26
CA ILE A 482 6.86 5.55 15.08
C ILE A 482 6.43 4.93 16.41
N THR A 483 5.12 4.94 16.65
CA THR A 483 4.51 4.26 17.79
C THR A 483 3.49 3.23 17.30
N ILE A 484 3.76 1.96 17.58
CA ILE A 484 2.91 0.79 17.31
C ILE A 484 2.35 0.33 18.65
N LYS A 485 1.08 0.65 18.94
CA LYS A 485 0.50 0.36 20.26
C LYS A 485 -0.91 -0.20 20.23
N ASN A 486 -1.24 -1.01 21.23
CA ASN A 486 -2.59 -1.55 21.42
C ASN A 486 -3.15 -2.33 20.21
N ASN A 487 -2.28 -2.86 19.34
CA ASN A 487 -2.68 -3.67 18.19
C ASN A 487 -2.79 -5.16 18.56
N GLU A 488 -3.58 -5.90 17.79
CA GLU A 488 -3.72 -7.35 17.89
C GLU A 488 -3.10 -8.02 16.65
N PHE A 489 -2.01 -8.75 16.83
CA PHE A 489 -1.36 -9.55 15.78
C PHE A 489 -1.80 -11.01 15.93
N ARG A 490 -2.73 -11.44 15.08
CA ARG A 490 -3.32 -12.78 15.15
C ARG A 490 -2.46 -13.83 14.47
N TYR A 491 -2.87 -15.09 14.63
CA TYR A 491 -2.09 -16.24 14.20
C TYR A 491 -1.65 -16.27 12.73
N PRO A 492 -2.37 -15.67 11.75
CA PRO A 492 -1.91 -15.70 10.36
C PRO A 492 -0.68 -14.82 10.10
N CYS A 493 -0.39 -13.85 10.98
CA CYS A 493 0.75 -12.95 10.82
C CYS A 493 2.05 -13.71 10.58
N ASN A 494 2.72 -13.43 9.47
CA ASN A 494 3.98 -14.07 9.06
C ASN A 494 3.88 -15.60 8.93
N SER A 495 2.75 -16.10 8.44
CA SER A 495 2.49 -17.52 8.19
C SER A 495 3.01 -18.02 6.84
N SER A 496 3.42 -17.15 5.92
CA SER A 496 4.00 -17.51 4.62
C SER A 496 5.25 -16.68 4.30
N TYR A 497 6.09 -17.21 3.41
CA TYR A 497 7.30 -16.53 2.95
C TYR A 497 6.97 -15.48 1.88
N TYR A 498 7.54 -14.29 2.06
CA TYR A 498 7.55 -13.19 1.10
C TYR A 498 8.82 -12.36 1.25
N GLN A 499 9.11 -11.50 0.27
CA GLN A 499 10.26 -10.58 0.34
C GLN A 499 10.20 -9.73 1.63
N PHE A 500 11.33 -9.63 2.32
CA PHE A 500 11.55 -8.85 3.54
C PHE A 500 10.64 -9.21 4.75
N CYS A 501 9.95 -10.35 4.70
CA CYS A 501 9.10 -10.83 5.79
C CYS A 501 9.87 -11.75 6.73
N GLU A 502 10.58 -11.15 7.69
CA GLU A 502 11.46 -11.87 8.60
C GLU A 502 10.83 -12.18 9.97
N ALA A 503 9.75 -11.48 10.32
CA ALA A 503 8.97 -11.70 11.53
C ALA A 503 7.55 -11.09 11.44
N ILE A 504 6.73 -11.19 12.49
CA ILE A 504 5.44 -10.48 12.57
C ILE A 504 5.63 -8.98 12.34
N ILE A 505 6.62 -8.38 13.00
CA ILE A 505 7.09 -7.03 12.69
C ILE A 505 8.52 -7.13 12.16
N SER A 506 8.74 -6.65 10.95
CA SER A 506 10.07 -6.59 10.32
C SER A 506 10.48 -5.14 10.19
N ILE A 507 11.66 -4.78 10.70
CA ILE A 507 12.31 -3.49 10.47
C ILE A 507 13.54 -3.81 9.64
N TYR A 508 13.40 -3.71 8.33
CA TYR A 508 14.36 -4.26 7.38
C TYR A 508 14.65 -3.28 6.23
N PRO A 509 15.42 -2.21 6.50
CA PRO A 509 16.02 -1.43 5.42
C PRO A 509 17.08 -2.25 4.67
N GLU A 510 17.14 -2.07 3.36
CA GLU A 510 18.10 -2.75 2.47
C GLU A 510 19.45 -2.02 2.47
N ILE A 511 20.23 -2.24 3.54
CA ILE A 511 21.54 -1.61 3.74
C ILE A 511 22.64 -2.63 3.44
N PRO A 512 23.47 -2.42 2.40
CA PRO A 512 24.57 -3.33 2.06
C PRO A 512 25.58 -3.54 3.19
N GLU A 513 25.96 -2.47 3.89
CA GLU A 513 26.86 -2.53 5.04
C GLU A 513 26.24 -1.79 6.25
N PRO A 514 25.39 -2.47 7.03
CA PRO A 514 24.77 -1.88 8.22
C PRO A 514 25.82 -1.44 9.24
N ASN A 515 25.79 -0.15 9.59
CA ASN A 515 26.72 0.44 10.54
C ASN A 515 26.01 0.76 11.86
N ALA A 516 26.26 -0.04 12.89
CA ALA A 516 25.66 0.18 14.21
C ALA A 516 25.97 1.56 14.80
N SER A 517 27.05 2.22 14.36
CA SER A 517 27.38 3.57 14.82
C SER A 517 26.45 4.64 14.24
N GLN A 518 25.85 4.38 13.07
CA GLN A 518 24.97 5.27 12.33
C GLN A 518 23.68 4.56 11.91
N PRO A 519 22.78 4.22 12.85
CA PRO A 519 21.52 3.57 12.49
C PRO A 519 20.66 4.42 11.55
N PHE A 520 20.03 3.76 10.59
CA PHE A 520 19.19 4.38 9.57
C PHE A 520 17.86 4.86 10.16
N HIS A 521 17.19 4.01 10.92
CA HIS A 521 15.92 4.31 11.60
C HIS A 521 16.13 4.80 13.02
N LYS A 522 15.15 5.56 13.54
CA LYS A 522 15.16 6.09 14.92
C LYS A 522 13.80 6.03 15.58
N ASN A 523 13.82 5.91 16.92
CA ASN A 523 12.67 6.04 17.81
C ASN A 523 11.46 5.18 17.42
N ILE A 524 11.64 3.86 17.45
CA ILE A 524 10.59 2.88 17.15
C ILE A 524 10.07 2.32 18.47
N LYS A 525 8.78 2.54 18.77
CA LYS A 525 8.12 2.09 20.01
C LYS A 525 7.04 1.07 19.68
N ILE A 526 7.15 -0.12 20.26
CA ILE A 526 6.21 -1.24 20.10
C ILE A 526 5.67 -1.59 21.49
N GLU A 527 4.49 -1.07 21.82
CA GLU A 527 4.00 -1.04 23.21
C GLU A 527 2.57 -1.57 23.40
N ASN A 528 2.35 -2.38 24.43
CA ASN A 528 1.01 -2.84 24.83
C ASN A 528 0.22 -3.58 23.73
N ASN A 529 0.90 -4.24 22.79
CA ASN A 529 0.26 -5.05 21.75
C ASN A 529 0.04 -6.50 22.22
N SER A 530 -0.87 -7.22 21.57
CA SER A 530 -1.06 -8.66 21.73
C SER A 530 -0.54 -9.41 20.50
N PHE A 531 0.25 -10.46 20.72
CA PHE A 531 0.79 -11.32 19.66
C PHE A 531 0.34 -12.76 19.88
N ASN A 532 -0.16 -13.38 18.80
CA ASN A 532 -0.61 -14.78 18.79
C ASN A 532 0.15 -15.66 17.79
N PRO A 533 1.50 -15.70 17.83
CA PRO A 533 2.29 -16.42 16.84
C PRO A 533 2.07 -17.94 16.91
N SER A 534 2.02 -18.60 15.75
CA SER A 534 2.16 -20.07 15.69
C SER A 534 3.62 -20.52 15.55
N ASP A 535 4.51 -19.64 15.08
CA ASP A 535 5.94 -19.88 14.84
C ASP A 535 6.85 -19.03 15.75
N TYR A 536 8.18 -19.09 15.56
CA TYR A 536 9.17 -18.40 16.39
C TYR A 536 9.23 -16.88 16.16
N PRO A 537 9.34 -16.34 14.94
CA PRO A 537 9.70 -14.94 14.74
C PRO A 537 8.63 -13.93 15.18
N ILE A 538 9.00 -12.96 16.02
CA ILE A 538 8.12 -11.88 16.52
C ILE A 538 8.62 -10.53 16.03
N LEU A 539 9.92 -10.25 16.19
CA LEU A 539 10.54 -8.99 15.77
C LEU A 539 11.88 -9.26 15.10
N TYR A 540 12.03 -8.74 13.88
CA TYR A 540 13.32 -8.57 13.22
C TYR A 540 13.63 -7.08 13.12
N ALA A 541 14.84 -6.67 13.51
CA ALA A 541 15.22 -5.27 13.44
C ALA A 541 16.66 -5.07 13.00
N VAL A 542 16.84 -4.22 11.99
CA VAL A 542 18.15 -3.83 11.45
C VAL A 542 18.30 -2.31 11.52
N SER A 543 19.45 -1.83 12.01
CA SER A 543 19.86 -0.41 11.90
C SER A 543 18.87 0.57 12.53
N VAL A 544 18.56 0.37 13.82
CA VAL A 544 17.66 1.25 14.61
C VAL A 544 18.39 1.87 15.81
N ASP A 545 18.23 3.17 16.02
CA ASP A 545 18.60 3.88 17.25
C ASP A 545 17.35 4.21 18.08
N GLY A 546 17.21 3.60 19.26
CA GLY A 546 16.05 3.79 20.13
C GLY A 546 14.88 2.89 19.73
N LEU A 547 15.03 1.57 19.94
CA LEU A 547 14.00 0.57 19.73
C LEU A 547 13.45 0.09 21.07
N THR A 548 12.14 0.22 21.29
CA THR A 548 11.47 -0.26 22.51
C THR A 548 10.43 -1.32 22.18
N PHE A 549 10.52 -2.49 22.80
CA PHE A 549 9.49 -3.54 22.78
C PHE A 549 9.00 -3.80 24.20
N LYS A 550 7.89 -3.15 24.58
CA LYS A 550 7.51 -3.01 25.99
C LYS A 550 6.06 -3.35 26.28
N ASN A 551 5.83 -4.03 27.41
CA ASN A 551 4.50 -4.34 27.95
C ASN A 551 3.59 -5.13 26.96
N ASN A 552 4.16 -5.81 25.98
CA ASN A 552 3.39 -6.62 25.04
C ASN A 552 3.01 -7.97 25.67
N THR A 553 1.90 -8.56 25.21
CA THR A 553 1.49 -9.92 25.59
C THR A 553 1.73 -10.87 24.43
N ILE A 554 2.46 -11.96 24.66
CA ILE A 554 2.78 -12.95 23.63
C ILE A 554 2.21 -14.30 24.08
N LYS A 555 1.21 -14.81 23.35
CA LYS A 555 0.56 -16.09 23.63
C LYS A 555 0.52 -16.93 22.37
N ARG A 556 1.26 -18.05 22.38
CA ARG A 556 1.30 -18.98 21.26
C ARG A 556 -0.09 -19.42 20.77
N SER A 557 -0.24 -19.46 19.46
CA SER A 557 -1.29 -20.15 18.74
C SER A 557 -0.80 -21.54 18.27
N PHE A 558 -1.73 -22.48 18.10
CA PHE A 558 -1.46 -23.81 17.57
C PHE A 558 -2.10 -24.01 16.19
N ALA A 559 -2.44 -22.91 15.51
CA ALA A 559 -3.18 -22.92 14.26
C ALA A 559 -2.42 -23.58 13.09
N PHE A 560 -1.09 -23.54 13.10
CA PHE A 560 -0.26 -24.27 12.13
C PHE A 560 1.04 -24.78 12.73
N THR A 561 1.66 -25.75 12.05
CA THR A 561 2.96 -26.29 12.42
C THR A 561 4.06 -25.30 12.05
N PRO A 562 4.98 -24.94 12.98
CA PRO A 562 6.12 -24.07 12.68
C PRO A 562 6.92 -24.55 11.47
N TRP A 563 7.20 -23.66 10.54
CA TRP A 563 7.94 -23.93 9.30
C TRP A 563 9.13 -22.98 9.10
N TYR A 564 9.15 -21.83 9.77
CA TYR A 564 10.21 -20.83 9.60
C TYR A 564 11.58 -21.40 10.01
N PRO A 565 12.65 -21.24 9.20
CA PRO A 565 13.91 -21.90 9.49
C PRO A 565 14.57 -21.36 10.77
N GLU A 566 14.58 -20.04 10.94
CA GLU A 566 15.21 -19.37 12.07
C GLU A 566 14.39 -19.52 13.35
N LYS A 567 14.98 -20.12 14.37
CA LYS A 567 14.31 -20.43 15.64
C LYS A 567 14.52 -19.35 16.70
N TYR A 568 14.36 -18.08 16.32
CA TYR A 568 14.53 -16.91 17.20
C TYR A 568 13.26 -16.06 17.27
N ASN A 569 12.88 -15.58 18.46
CA ASN A 569 11.78 -14.61 18.57
C ASN A 569 12.21 -13.20 18.19
N PHE A 570 13.39 -12.80 18.65
CA PHE A 570 13.94 -11.48 18.40
C PHE A 570 15.28 -11.64 17.68
N ARG A 571 15.42 -10.99 16.54
CA ARG A 571 16.69 -10.88 15.81
C ARG A 571 16.99 -9.41 15.63
N ILE A 572 18.10 -8.95 16.20
CA ILE A 572 18.43 -7.53 16.31
C ILE A 572 19.85 -7.32 15.78
N GLU A 573 19.96 -6.53 14.74
CA GLU A 573 21.18 -6.33 13.97
C GLU A 573 21.55 -4.85 13.87
N ALA A 574 22.80 -4.53 14.20
CA ALA A 574 23.34 -3.17 14.07
C ALA A 574 22.48 -2.07 14.72
N CYS A 575 21.79 -2.37 15.84
CA CYS A 575 20.97 -1.42 16.57
C CYS A 575 21.73 -0.76 17.74
N LYS A 576 21.15 0.35 18.23
CA LYS A 576 21.55 1.08 19.44
C LYS A 576 20.36 1.37 20.33
N ASN A 577 20.60 1.52 21.63
CA ASN A 577 19.59 1.91 22.61
C ASN A 577 18.29 1.08 22.53
N VAL A 578 18.43 -0.24 22.62
CA VAL A 578 17.32 -1.19 22.54
C VAL A 578 16.81 -1.53 23.94
N GLU A 579 15.50 -1.43 24.19
CA GLU A 579 14.85 -1.90 25.41
C GLU A 579 13.82 -3.01 25.12
N ILE A 580 13.94 -4.13 25.84
CA ILE A 580 12.92 -5.18 25.89
C ILE A 580 12.53 -5.40 27.35
N SER A 581 11.32 -4.96 27.72
CA SER A 581 10.90 -4.94 29.13
C SER A 581 9.38 -5.09 29.35
N GLY A 582 8.99 -5.63 30.50
CA GLY A 582 7.59 -5.70 30.94
C GLY A 582 6.68 -6.61 30.11
N ASN A 583 7.22 -7.36 29.15
CA ASN A 583 6.44 -8.24 28.29
C ASN A 583 5.92 -9.45 29.07
N LYS A 584 4.71 -9.92 28.75
CA LYS A 584 4.11 -11.14 29.32
C LYS A 584 4.21 -12.26 28.30
N ILE A 585 5.16 -13.17 28.50
CA ILE A 585 5.45 -14.26 27.55
C ILE A 585 4.87 -15.58 28.07
N GLY A 586 3.95 -16.16 27.30
CA GLY A 586 3.30 -17.42 27.66
C GLY A 586 4.27 -18.61 27.77
N LYS A 587 3.94 -19.59 28.62
CA LYS A 587 4.78 -20.79 28.83
C LYS A 587 5.04 -21.57 27.55
N GLU A 588 4.01 -21.70 26.71
CA GLU A 588 4.04 -22.47 25.45
C GLU A 588 4.70 -21.74 24.29
N VAL A 589 5.07 -20.46 24.43
CA VAL A 589 5.74 -19.68 23.37
C VAL A 589 7.05 -20.37 23.01
N LEU A 590 7.20 -20.64 21.71
CA LEU A 590 8.39 -21.27 21.15
C LEU A 590 9.59 -20.33 21.25
N GLY A 591 10.75 -20.89 21.58
CA GLY A 591 11.99 -20.13 21.75
C GLY A 591 12.08 -19.51 23.15
N LYS A 592 11.86 -18.21 23.23
CA LYS A 592 12.24 -17.26 24.30
C LYS A 592 13.72 -16.89 24.24
N ASN A 593 14.12 -16.42 23.07
CA ASN A 593 15.51 -16.13 22.74
C ASN A 593 15.64 -14.88 21.86
N ILE A 594 16.80 -14.26 21.97
CA ILE A 594 17.23 -13.06 21.26
C ILE A 594 18.57 -13.37 20.59
N LEU A 595 18.69 -13.11 19.30
CA LEU A 595 19.96 -13.11 18.58
C LEU A 595 20.40 -11.68 18.32
N LEU A 596 21.59 -11.32 18.78
CA LEU A 596 22.25 -10.04 18.51
C LEU A 596 23.32 -10.21 17.44
N LYS A 597 23.36 -9.33 16.43
CA LYS A 597 24.37 -9.33 15.37
C LYS A 597 24.90 -7.92 15.10
N GLY A 598 26.21 -7.79 14.90
CA GLY A 598 26.82 -6.51 14.51
C GLY A 598 26.62 -5.36 15.51
N MET A 599 26.29 -5.66 16.77
CA MET A 599 26.04 -4.66 17.82
C MET A 599 26.65 -5.10 19.15
N LYS A 600 26.83 -4.13 20.05
CA LYS A 600 27.35 -4.37 21.40
C LYS A 600 26.24 -4.87 22.33
N ARG A 601 26.56 -5.76 23.27
CA ARG A 601 25.57 -6.32 24.21
C ARG A 601 24.97 -5.25 25.11
N GLU A 602 25.74 -4.23 25.44
CA GLU A 602 25.37 -3.11 26.31
C GLU A 602 24.26 -2.24 25.71
N GLU A 603 24.10 -2.28 24.39
CA GLU A 603 23.02 -1.59 23.67
C GLU A 603 21.65 -2.25 23.91
N LEU A 604 21.60 -3.46 24.48
CA LEU A 604 20.36 -4.13 24.88
C LEU A 604 20.10 -4.01 26.38
N ASN A 605 19.14 -3.18 26.75
CA ASN A 605 18.51 -3.16 28.06
C ASN A 605 17.38 -4.21 28.14
N LEU A 606 17.74 -5.41 28.59
CA LEU A 606 16.81 -6.53 28.75
C LEU A 606 16.34 -6.66 30.21
N LYS A 607 15.03 -6.60 30.44
CA LYS A 607 14.41 -6.79 31.77
C LYS A 607 13.49 -8.03 31.85
N ASN A 608 13.21 -8.68 30.71
CA ASN A 608 12.47 -9.95 30.67
C ASN A 608 13.41 -11.12 30.98
N SER A 609 13.35 -11.66 32.20
CA SER A 609 14.26 -12.70 32.70
C SER A 609 14.14 -14.05 31.99
N GLU A 610 13.01 -14.30 31.33
CA GLU A 610 12.72 -15.53 30.60
C GLU A 610 13.36 -15.58 29.21
N LEU A 611 13.89 -14.47 28.70
CA LEU A 611 14.55 -14.40 27.41
C LEU A 611 16.05 -14.67 27.54
N SER A 612 16.53 -15.66 26.79
CA SER A 612 17.96 -15.92 26.60
C SER A 612 18.55 -15.02 25.50
N VAL A 613 19.84 -14.69 25.60
CA VAL A 613 20.54 -13.84 24.63
C VAL A 613 21.72 -14.59 24.04
N GLU A 614 21.77 -14.66 22.72
CA GLU A 614 22.91 -15.10 21.94
C GLU A 614 23.51 -13.92 21.17
N ILE A 615 24.84 -13.91 21.03
CA ILE A 615 25.56 -12.93 20.21
C ILE A 615 26.21 -13.69 19.07
N ALA A 616 25.84 -13.36 17.84
CA ALA A 616 26.43 -13.94 16.64
C ALA A 616 27.94 -13.67 16.64
N LYS A 617 28.73 -14.71 16.30
CA LYS A 617 30.17 -14.55 16.12
C LYS A 617 30.43 -13.63 14.92
N PRO A 618 31.44 -12.76 14.96
CA PRO A 618 31.92 -12.08 13.76
C PRO A 618 32.28 -13.14 12.72
N ILE A 619 31.78 -12.97 11.48
CA ILE A 619 32.14 -13.81 10.34
C ILE A 619 33.53 -13.39 9.85
#